data_AF-A0A939FHB8-F1
#
_entry.id   AF-A0A939FHB8-F1
#
_cell.length_a   1.000
_cell.length_b   1.000
_cell.length_c   1.000
_cell.angle_alpha   90.00
_cell.angle_beta   90.00
_cell.angle_gamma   90.00
#
_symmetry.space_group_name_H-M   'P 1'
#
loop_
_entity.id
_entity.type
_entity.pdbx_description
1 polymer ?
#
loop_
_entity_poly.entity_id
_entity_poly.type
_entity_poly.pdbx_seq_one_letter_code
_entity_poly.pdbx_strand_id
1 'polypeptide(L)'
;MSDQVPYPKGNLPAPLSAFIGRKPEIAAIGRALRREPLVTLTGVGGVGKTRLAVQAATAVRSRFPDGIWLVELAELQSDDLVARAVA
;
A
#
# COMPACT_ATOMS: atom_id res chain seq x y z
N MET A 1 28.32 13.50 -16.61
CA MET A 1 27.53 12.31 -16.93
C MET A 1 27.20 11.65 -15.59
N SER A 2 26.15 12.13 -14.93
CA SER A 2 25.86 11.76 -13.54
C SER A 2 25.16 10.40 -13.54
N ASP A 3 25.81 9.39 -12.96
CA ASP A 3 25.19 8.11 -12.65
C ASP A 3 23.96 8.35 -11.76
N GLN A 4 22.76 8.28 -12.34
CA GLN A 4 21.55 8.16 -11.53
C GLN A 4 21.46 6.72 -11.05
N VAL A 5 21.70 6.51 -9.76
CA VAL A 5 21.34 5.27 -9.09
C VAL A 5 19.82 5.10 -9.27
N PRO A 6 19.34 4.00 -9.90
CA PRO A 6 17.91 3.80 -10.09
C PRO A 6 17.23 3.76 -8.72
N TYR A 7 16.29 4.68 -8.47
CA TYR A 7 15.45 4.58 -7.27
C TYR A 7 14.63 3.28 -7.35
N PRO A 8 14.53 2.51 -6.26
CA PRO A 8 13.67 1.32 -6.23
C PRO A 8 12.24 1.74 -6.58
N LYS A 9 11.59 0.98 -7.47
CA LYS A 9 10.19 1.22 -7.92
C LYS A 9 9.17 0.74 -6.87
N GLY A 10 9.36 1.14 -5.61
CA GLY A 10 8.53 0.80 -4.47
C GLY A 10 9.19 -0.10 -3.42
N ASN A 11 8.48 -0.29 -2.29
CA ASN A 11 8.94 -1.04 -1.11
C ASN A 11 7.89 -2.03 -0.57
N LEU A 12 6.91 -2.44 -1.40
CA LEU A 12 5.89 -3.39 -0.96
C LEU A 12 6.53 -4.68 -0.42
N PRO A 13 6.16 -5.13 0.80
CA PRO A 13 6.77 -6.30 1.41
C PRO A 13 6.44 -7.57 0.61
N ALA A 14 7.41 -8.48 0.54
CA ALA A 14 7.19 -9.80 -0.04
C ALA A 14 6.13 -10.57 0.77
N PRO A 15 5.24 -11.36 0.15
CA PRO A 15 4.28 -12.17 0.87
C PRO A 15 4.99 -13.20 1.77
N LEU A 16 4.79 -13.11 3.09
CA LEU A 16 5.37 -14.06 4.05
C LEU A 16 4.65 -15.43 4.05
N SER A 17 3.40 -15.46 3.60
CA SER A 17 2.61 -16.68 3.42
C SER A 17 1.49 -16.45 2.40
N ALA A 18 0.84 -17.53 1.95
CA ALA A 18 -0.29 -17.44 1.04
C ALA A 18 -1.41 -16.55 1.61
N PHE A 19 -1.99 -15.69 0.78
CA PHE A 19 -3.17 -14.90 1.14
C PHE A 19 -4.43 -15.61 0.67
N ILE A 20 -5.21 -16.12 1.62
CA ILE A 20 -6.37 -16.98 1.33
C ILE A 20 -7.66 -16.17 1.38
N GLY A 21 -8.51 -16.37 0.37
CA GLY A 21 -9.79 -15.66 0.25
C GLY A 21 -9.61 -14.19 -0.15
N ARG A 22 -10.66 -13.39 0.03
CA ARG A 22 -10.66 -11.92 -0.17
C ARG A 22 -10.45 -11.39 -1.60
N LYS A 23 -10.56 -12.26 -2.62
CA LYS A 23 -10.53 -11.83 -4.04
C LYS A 23 -11.57 -10.74 -4.37
N PRO A 24 -12.84 -10.82 -3.88
CA PRO A 24 -13.83 -9.76 -4.13
C PRO A 24 -13.39 -8.41 -3.56
N GLU A 25 -12.82 -8.39 -2.37
CA GLU A 25 -12.34 -7.17 -1.70
C GLU A 25 -11.15 -6.57 -2.44
N ILE A 26 -10.17 -7.38 -2.86
CA ILE A 26 -9.05 -6.91 -3.70
C ILE A 26 -9.59 -6.23 -4.98
N ALA A 27 -10.55 -6.86 -5.64
CA ALA A 27 -11.15 -6.30 -6.85
C ALA A 27 -11.93 -5.00 -6.57
N ALA A 28 -12.61 -4.91 -5.42
CA ALA A 28 -13.31 -3.71 -5.00
C ALA A 28 -12.36 -2.54 -4.72
N ILE A 29 -11.25 -2.80 -4.03
CA ILE A 29 -10.20 -1.80 -3.77
C ILE A 29 -9.60 -1.31 -5.09
N GLY A 30 -9.27 -2.23 -6.00
CA GLY A 30 -8.75 -1.87 -7.32
C GLY A 30 -9.73 -1.06 -8.16
N ARG A 31 -11.05 -1.26 -8.01
CA ARG A 31 -12.09 -0.41 -8.61
C ARG A 31 -12.17 0.96 -7.95
N ALA A 32 -12.11 1.02 -6.63
CA ALA A 32 -12.16 2.28 -5.87
C ALA A 32 -10.97 3.18 -6.22
N LEU A 33 -9.75 2.63 -6.26
CA LEU A 33 -8.54 3.34 -6.67
C LEU A 33 -8.58 3.85 -8.13
N ARG A 34 -9.52 3.37 -8.96
CA ARG A 34 -9.73 3.93 -10.31
C ARG A 34 -10.53 5.23 -10.30
N ARG A 35 -11.30 5.47 -9.25
CA ARG A 35 -12.23 6.58 -9.14
C ARG A 35 -11.74 7.63 -8.16
N GLU A 36 -11.17 7.17 -7.05
CA GLU A 36 -10.78 8.03 -5.93
C GLU A 36 -9.26 8.02 -5.73
N PRO A 37 -8.65 9.16 -5.37
CA PRO A 37 -7.24 9.26 -5.03
C PRO A 37 -6.92 8.69 -3.64
N LEU A 38 -7.94 8.49 -2.79
CA LEU A 38 -7.81 7.96 -1.44
C LEU A 38 -8.88 6.90 -1.19
N VAL A 39 -8.45 5.75 -0.64
CA VAL A 39 -9.35 4.67 -0.24
C VAL A 39 -9.00 4.27 1.18
N THR A 40 -9.99 4.34 2.10
CA THR A 40 -9.82 3.94 3.49
C THR A 40 -10.39 2.54 3.70
N LEU A 41 -9.60 1.64 4.30
CA LEU A 41 -10.06 0.32 4.74
C LEU A 41 -10.46 0.40 6.21
N THR A 42 -11.75 0.20 6.49
CA THR A 42 -12.28 0.16 7.86
C THR A 42 -12.61 -1.27 8.26
N GLY A 43 -12.71 -1.52 9.57
CA GLY A 43 -13.05 -2.83 10.14
C GLY A 43 -12.35 -3.08 11.48
N VAL A 44 -12.79 -4.13 12.17
CA VAL A 44 -12.30 -4.49 13.50
C VAL A 44 -10.77 -4.70 13.55
N GLY A 45 -10.18 -4.54 14.74
CA GLY A 45 -8.77 -4.86 14.98
C GLY A 45 -8.44 -6.29 14.57
N GLY A 46 -7.24 -6.52 14.04
CA GLY A 46 -6.79 -7.88 13.69
C GLY A 46 -7.41 -8.54 12.44
N VAL A 47 -8.39 -7.93 11.76
CA VAL A 47 -9.05 -8.54 10.56
C VAL A 47 -8.15 -8.61 9.31
N GLY A 48 -6.91 -8.12 9.39
CA GLY A 48 -5.95 -8.21 8.29
C GLY A 48 -6.03 -7.07 7.26
N LYS A 49 -6.51 -5.87 7.64
CA LYS A 49 -6.62 -4.70 6.75
C LYS A 49 -5.29 -4.33 6.09
N THR A 50 -4.19 -4.30 6.84
CA THR A 50 -2.85 -4.02 6.32
C THR A 50 -2.44 -5.05 5.28
N ARG A 51 -2.68 -6.33 5.56
CA ARG A 51 -2.38 -7.41 4.60
C ARG A 51 -3.25 -7.29 3.35
N LEU A 52 -4.54 -6.98 3.50
CA LEU A 52 -5.44 -6.74 2.36
C LEU A 52 -4.98 -5.54 1.51
N ALA A 53 -4.54 -4.45 2.13
CA ALA A 53 -4.01 -3.27 1.43
C ALA A 53 -2.78 -3.62 0.59
N VAL A 54 -1.80 -4.33 1.16
CA VAL A 54 -0.59 -4.78 0.46
C VAL A 54 -0.93 -5.71 -0.71
N GLN A 55 -1.89 -6.62 -0.51
CA GLN A 55 -2.31 -7.56 -1.55
C GLN A 55 -3.05 -6.83 -2.69
N ALA A 56 -3.91 -5.87 -2.37
CA ALA A 56 -4.58 -5.04 -3.37
C ALA A 56 -3.58 -4.17 -4.13
N ALA A 57 -2.63 -3.54 -3.44
CA ALA A 57 -1.52 -2.78 -4.04
C ALA A 57 -0.71 -3.65 -5.01
N THR A 58 -0.38 -4.88 -4.62
CA THR A 58 0.33 -5.84 -5.48
C THR A 58 -0.49 -6.19 -6.72
N ALA A 59 -1.80 -6.43 -6.56
CA ALA A 59 -2.69 -6.78 -7.65
C ALA A 59 -2.88 -5.66 -8.69
N VAL A 60 -2.67 -4.40 -8.30
CA VAL A 60 -2.77 -3.23 -9.20
C VAL A 60 -1.41 -2.70 -9.66
N ARG A 61 -0.30 -3.39 -9.36
CA ARG A 61 1.07 -2.92 -9.66
C ARG A 61 1.26 -2.48 -11.13
N SER A 62 0.68 -3.19 -12.09
CA SER A 62 0.79 -2.85 -13.52
C SER A 62 0.21 -1.49 -13.89
N ARG A 63 -0.67 -0.92 -13.05
CA ARG A 63 -1.26 0.41 -13.25
C ARG A 63 -0.35 1.56 -12.77
N PHE A 64 0.64 1.26 -11.94
CA PHE A 64 1.53 2.25 -11.32
C PHE A 64 2.98 1.97 -11.74
N PRO A 65 3.37 2.37 -12.97
CA PRO A 65 4.70 2.06 -13.53
C PRO A 65 5.85 2.71 -12.76
N ASP A 66 5.56 3.79 -12.03
CA ASP A 66 6.50 4.51 -11.17
C ASP A 66 6.73 3.81 -9.81
N GLY A 67 5.96 2.75 -9.54
CA GLY A 67 6.09 1.96 -8.32
C GLY A 67 4.97 2.23 -7.31
N ILE A 68 4.97 1.43 -6.24
CA ILE A 68 4.01 1.54 -5.14
C ILE A 68 4.76 1.52 -3.82
N TRP A 69 4.42 2.47 -2.95
CA TRP A 69 5.05 2.66 -1.66
C TRP A 69 4.07 2.34 -0.53
N LEU A 70 4.51 1.50 0.40
CA LEU A 70 3.92 1.32 1.70
C LEU A 70 4.62 2.28 2.67
N VAL A 71 3.83 3.14 3.30
CA VAL A 71 4.30 4.01 4.38
C VAL A 71 3.57 3.59 5.64
N GLU A 72 4.32 2.99 6.56
CA GLU A 72 3.80 2.66 7.87
C GLU A 72 3.91 3.89 8.75
N LEU A 73 2.77 4.56 8.92
CA LEU A 73 2.61 5.51 10.00
C LEU A 73 2.54 4.65 11.26
N ALA A 74 3.64 4.61 12.03
CA ALA A 74 3.63 4.06 13.39
C ALA A 74 2.53 4.77 14.22
N GLU A 75 2.36 4.43 15.50
CA GLU A 75 1.54 5.27 16.39
C GLU A 75 2.15 6.68 16.47
N LEU A 76 1.82 7.53 15.51
CA LEU A 76 2.18 8.93 15.48
C LEU A 76 1.27 9.59 16.52
N GLN A 77 1.88 9.95 17.65
CA GLN A 77 1.21 10.61 18.75
C GLN A 77 0.90 12.09 18.44
N SER A 78 1.34 12.61 17.29
CA SER A 78 1.13 14.00 16.86
C SER A 78 1.26 14.20 15.33
N ASP A 79 0.49 15.16 14.80
CA ASP A 79 0.35 15.47 13.37
C ASP A 79 1.66 15.88 12.68
N ASP A 80 2.58 16.51 13.42
CA ASP A 80 3.90 16.94 12.93
C ASP A 80 4.84 15.78 12.60
N LEU A 81 4.54 14.57 13.09
CA LEU A 81 5.34 13.38 12.81
C LEU A 81 4.96 12.71 11.48
N VAL A 82 3.83 13.06 10.87
CA VAL A 82 3.39 12.46 9.59
C VAL A 82 4.38 12.76 8.48
N ALA A 83 4.82 14.02 8.35
CA ALA A 83 5.81 14.41 7.33
C ALA A 83 7.14 13.67 7.52
N ARG A 84 7.53 13.38 8.77
CA ARG A 84 8.75 12.63 9.10
C ARG A 84 8.63 11.12 8.84
N ALA A 85 7.44 10.55 9.00
CA ALA A 85 7.21 9.12 8.77
C ALA A 85 7.19 8.75 7.27
N VAL A 86 6.96 9.75 6.40
CA VAL A 86 6.83 9.57 4.94
C VAL A 86 8.12 9.99 4.19
N ALA A 87 9.05 10.68 4.86
CA ALA A 87 10.28 11.26 4.27
C ALA A 87 11.48 10.31 4.25
#